data_AF-A0A222P3H1-F1
#
_entry.id   AF-A0A222P3H1-F1
#
_cell.length_a   1.000
_cell.length_b   1.000
_cell.length_c   1.000
_cell.angle_alpha   90.00
_cell.angle_beta   90.00
_cell.angle_gamma   90.00
#
_symmetry.space_group_name_H-M   'P 1'
#
loop_
_entity.id
_entity.type
_entity.pdbx_description
1 polymer ?
#
loop_
_entity_poly.entity_id
_entity_poly.type
_entity_poly.pdbx_seq_one_letter_code
_entity_poly.pdbx_strand_id
1 'polypeptide(L)'
;MKKVMAKILVSIALLVTLNCKAANCPDPDNSSLKWGIIPKPWIENPFSPNRVQADATTRFSRANIMVAGIGRGVVCTYKNSTGFYSIWWPVNVKIPARNDYNWIETLGGFVCAQSFNDCLFITANAMGQEKFRTA
;
A
#
# COMPACT_ATOMS: atom_id res chain seq x y z
N MET A 1 3.62 5.32 45.58
CA MET A 1 4.54 5.11 44.42
C MET A 1 4.11 3.96 43.51
N LYS A 2 3.87 2.74 43.99
CA LYS A 2 3.45 1.58 43.16
C LYS A 2 2.20 1.82 42.29
N LYS A 3 1.17 2.47 42.83
CA LYS A 3 -0.07 2.81 42.10
C LYS A 3 0.12 3.86 40.99
N VAL A 4 1.13 4.73 41.12
CA VAL A 4 1.46 5.77 40.12
C VAL A 4 2.27 5.15 38.98
N MET A 5 3.24 4.29 39.29
CA MET A 5 3.98 3.51 38.29
C MET A 5 3.06 2.59 37.48
N ALA A 6 2.10 1.92 38.13
CA ALA A 6 1.11 1.08 37.43
C ALA A 6 0.25 1.89 36.44
N LYS A 7 -0.16 3.11 36.81
CA LYS A 7 -0.92 3.99 35.90
C LYS A 7 -0.06 4.47 34.72
N ILE A 8 1.20 4.80 34.96
CA ILE A 8 2.13 5.21 33.88
C ILE A 8 2.38 4.07 32.90
N LEU A 9 2.60 2.83 33.40
CA LEU A 9 2.79 1.65 32.56
C LEU A 9 1.55 1.34 31.70
N VAL A 10 0.35 1.49 32.26
CA VAL A 10 -0.92 1.32 31.50
C VAL A 10 -1.07 2.39 30.43
N SER A 11 -0.74 3.66 30.73
CA SER A 11 -0.79 4.74 29.74
C SER A 11 0.20 4.55 28.59
N ILE A 12 1.41 4.07 28.87
CA ILE A 12 2.42 3.76 27.84
C ILE A 12 1.99 2.58 26.98
N ALA A 13 1.41 1.53 27.57
CA ALA A 13 0.90 0.38 26.82
C ALA A 13 -0.24 0.77 25.84
N LEU A 14 -1.08 1.74 26.21
CA LEU A 14 -2.17 2.24 25.36
C LEU A 14 -1.66 3.06 24.16
N LEU A 15 -0.50 3.72 24.28
CA LEU A 15 0.14 4.49 23.19
C LEU A 15 0.81 3.62 22.13
N VAL A 16 1.09 2.34 22.43
CA VAL A 16 1.78 1.41 21.52
C VAL A 16 0.80 0.67 20.59
N THR A 17 -0.49 0.64 20.93
CA THR A 17 -1.49 -0.03 20.09
C THR A 17 -1.97 0.89 18.96
N LEU A 18 -1.80 0.42 17.72
CA LEU A 18 -2.52 0.80 16.48
C LEU A 18 -1.87 1.86 15.59
N ASN A 19 -0.99 1.40 14.68
CA ASN A 19 -0.66 2.13 13.46
C ASN A 19 -0.89 1.25 12.21
N CYS A 20 -1.98 0.48 12.17
CA CYS A 20 -2.47 -0.08 10.90
C CYS A 20 -3.19 1.02 10.15
N LYS A 21 -2.72 1.36 8.95
CA LYS A 21 -3.37 2.36 8.10
C LYS A 21 -3.96 1.66 6.89
N ALA A 22 -5.26 1.87 6.68
CA ALA A 22 -5.88 1.60 5.41
C ALA A 22 -5.49 2.72 4.44
N ALA A 23 -5.09 2.37 3.23
CA ALA A 23 -4.66 3.31 2.22
C ALA A 23 -5.06 2.84 0.82
N ASN A 24 -5.16 3.81 -0.08
CA ASN A 24 -5.43 3.62 -1.49
C ASN A 24 -4.24 4.15 -2.30
N CYS A 25 -4.22 3.83 -3.60
CA CYS A 25 -3.34 4.52 -4.54
C CYS A 25 -3.67 6.02 -4.57
N PRO A 26 -2.66 6.91 -4.70
CA PRO A 26 -2.92 8.33 -4.86
C PRO A 26 -3.80 8.61 -6.07
N ASP A 27 -4.84 9.40 -5.85
CA ASP A 27 -5.71 9.90 -6.91
C ASP A 27 -4.91 10.79 -7.87
N PRO A 28 -4.85 10.49 -9.19
CA PRO A 28 -4.10 11.33 -10.12
C PRO A 28 -4.63 12.76 -10.20
N ASP A 29 -5.92 13.00 -9.96
CA ASP A 29 -6.55 14.33 -10.10
C ASP A 29 -6.44 15.17 -8.82
N ASN A 30 -6.37 14.50 -7.66
CA ASN A 30 -6.38 15.14 -6.35
C ASN A 30 -5.07 15.00 -5.55
N SER A 31 -4.02 14.43 -6.13
CA SER A 31 -2.70 14.33 -5.50
C SER A 31 -1.64 15.14 -6.25
N SER A 32 -0.41 15.10 -5.73
CA SER A 32 0.72 15.75 -6.39
C SER A 32 1.11 15.12 -7.73
N LEU A 33 0.54 13.96 -8.07
CA LEU A 33 0.76 13.28 -9.35
C LEU A 33 0.33 14.12 -10.56
N LYS A 34 -0.69 14.99 -10.42
CA LYS A 34 -1.09 15.91 -11.50
C LYS A 34 0.00 16.88 -11.93
N TRP A 35 1.00 17.10 -11.08
CA TRP A 35 2.19 17.90 -11.38
C TRP A 35 3.44 17.04 -11.58
N GLY A 36 3.29 15.72 -11.75
CA GLY A 36 4.39 14.78 -11.94
C GLY A 36 5.23 14.54 -10.67
N ILE A 37 4.73 14.95 -9.50
CA ILE A 37 5.44 14.81 -8.23
C ILE A 37 4.87 13.61 -7.48
N ILE A 38 5.73 12.63 -7.16
CA ILE A 38 5.33 11.44 -6.41
C ILE A 38 5.01 11.82 -4.95
N PRO A 39 3.79 11.61 -4.45
CA PRO A 39 3.45 11.94 -3.08
C PRO A 39 4.12 10.97 -2.12
N LYS A 40 4.61 11.47 -0.97
CA LYS A 40 5.05 10.57 0.11
C LYS A 40 3.86 9.74 0.62
N PRO A 41 4.07 8.48 1.03
CA PRO A 41 5.34 7.75 1.19
C PRO A 41 5.79 6.98 -0.07
N TRP A 42 5.15 7.22 -1.21
CA TRP A 42 5.47 6.53 -2.45
C TRP A 42 6.81 6.98 -3.00
N ILE A 43 7.46 6.08 -3.72
CA ILE A 43 8.69 6.31 -4.46
C ILE A 43 8.49 5.89 -5.92
N GLU A 44 9.41 6.31 -6.78
CA GLU A 44 9.40 5.85 -8.16
C GLU A 44 9.64 4.34 -8.23
N ASN A 45 8.85 3.63 -9.04
CA ASN A 45 9.09 2.22 -9.27
C ASN A 45 10.25 2.06 -10.27
N PRO A 46 11.40 1.47 -9.87
CA PRO A 46 12.54 1.29 -10.77
C PRO A 46 12.24 0.37 -11.96
N PHE A 47 11.18 -0.44 -11.87
CA PHE A 47 10.73 -1.35 -12.93
C PHE A 47 9.59 -0.76 -13.77
N SER A 48 9.26 0.52 -13.58
CA SER A 48 8.25 1.20 -14.38
C SER A 48 8.70 1.34 -15.85
N PRO A 49 7.84 1.03 -16.84
CA PRO A 49 8.19 1.20 -18.25
C PRO A 49 8.50 2.65 -18.64
N ASN A 50 7.83 3.60 -17.97
CA ASN A 50 8.02 5.04 -18.16
C ASN A 50 8.22 5.74 -16.81
N ARG A 51 8.85 6.92 -16.84
CA ARG A 51 8.98 7.82 -15.69
C ARG A 51 7.63 8.43 -15.31
N VAL A 52 7.50 8.84 -14.05
CA VAL A 52 6.36 9.65 -13.60
C VAL A 52 6.41 11.00 -14.29
N GLN A 53 5.28 11.43 -14.85
CA GLN A 53 5.18 12.67 -15.61
C GLN A 53 3.78 13.28 -15.45
N ALA A 54 3.72 14.60 -15.44
CA ALA A 54 2.45 15.34 -15.39
C ALA A 54 1.73 15.21 -16.74
N ASP A 55 0.49 14.73 -16.74
CA ASP A 55 -0.32 14.59 -17.96
C ASP A 55 -1.80 14.61 -17.59
N ALA A 56 -2.59 15.44 -18.29
CA ALA A 56 -4.03 15.60 -18.07
C ALA A 56 -4.84 14.33 -18.40
N THR A 57 -4.27 13.38 -19.13
CA THR A 57 -4.89 12.09 -19.48
C THR A 57 -4.55 10.97 -18.48
N THR A 58 -3.80 11.30 -17.42
CA THR A 58 -3.40 10.37 -16.38
C THR A 58 -4.61 9.80 -15.67
N ARG A 59 -4.72 8.47 -15.65
CA ARG A 59 -5.78 7.76 -14.96
C ARG A 59 -5.23 6.52 -14.26
N PHE A 60 -5.84 6.19 -13.13
CA PHE A 60 -5.56 4.94 -12.44
C PHE A 60 -5.83 3.75 -13.36
N SER A 61 -4.95 2.75 -13.34
CA SER A 61 -5.12 1.52 -14.12
C SER A 61 -5.27 0.29 -13.24
N ARG A 62 -4.40 0.14 -12.23
CA ARG A 62 -4.43 -0.98 -11.29
C ARG A 62 -3.53 -0.75 -10.09
N ALA A 63 -3.83 -1.45 -9.01
CA ALA A 63 -2.98 -1.63 -7.85
C ALA A 63 -2.51 -3.09 -7.79
N ASN A 64 -1.26 -3.29 -7.38
CA ASN A 64 -0.68 -4.61 -7.17
C ASN A 64 -0.14 -4.69 -5.75
N ILE A 65 -0.50 -5.74 -5.01
CA ILE A 65 0.23 -6.15 -3.81
C ILE A 65 1.27 -7.17 -4.26
N MET A 66 2.55 -6.78 -4.25
CA MET A 66 3.64 -7.67 -4.63
C MET A 66 4.01 -8.56 -3.45
N VAL A 67 4.18 -9.85 -3.72
CA VAL A 67 4.60 -10.85 -2.73
C VAL A 67 5.85 -11.55 -3.26
N ALA A 68 7.03 -11.12 -2.80
CA ALA A 68 8.32 -11.67 -3.22
C ALA A 68 9.11 -12.17 -2.00
N GLY A 69 9.05 -13.46 -1.72
CA GLY A 69 9.70 -14.07 -0.55
C GLY A 69 9.22 -13.43 0.75
N ILE A 70 10.10 -12.67 1.42
CA ILE A 70 9.78 -11.90 2.65
C ILE A 70 9.33 -10.46 2.37
N GLY A 71 9.54 -9.95 1.16
CA GLY A 71 9.23 -8.58 0.78
C GLY A 71 7.78 -8.41 0.32
N ARG A 72 7.11 -7.40 0.89
CA ARG A 72 5.78 -6.95 0.45
C ARG A 72 5.84 -5.47 0.09
N GLY A 73 4.97 -5.07 -0.83
CA GLY A 73 4.82 -3.68 -1.21
C GLY A 73 3.62 -3.50 -2.13
N VAL A 74 3.27 -2.24 -2.34
CA VAL A 74 2.15 -1.86 -3.21
C VAL A 74 2.68 -1.12 -4.41
N VAL A 75 2.27 -1.52 -5.60
CA VAL A 75 2.55 -0.80 -6.85
C VAL A 75 1.24 -0.24 -7.39
N CYS A 76 1.21 1.06 -7.63
CA CYS A 76 0.10 1.73 -8.30
C CYS A 76 0.52 2.03 -9.73
N THR A 77 -0.24 1.52 -10.69
CA THR A 77 0.00 1.72 -12.12
C THR A 77 -1.01 2.71 -12.67
N TYR A 78 -0.52 3.67 -13.45
CA TYR A 78 -1.30 4.70 -14.11
C TYR A 78 -1.07 4.65 -15.61
N LYS A 79 -2.07 5.07 -16.37
CA LYS A 79 -2.01 5.21 -17.83
C LYS A 79 -2.15 6.68 -18.21
N ASN A 80 -1.31 7.16 -19.10
CA ASN A 80 -1.37 8.49 -19.68
C ASN A 80 -1.09 8.44 -21.19
N SER A 81 -0.80 9.58 -21.83
CA SER A 81 -0.56 9.65 -23.29
C SER A 81 0.72 8.93 -23.73
N THR A 82 1.75 8.89 -22.89
CA THR A 82 3.04 8.23 -23.13
C THR A 82 2.99 6.71 -22.87
N GLY A 83 1.94 6.22 -22.22
CA GLY A 83 1.74 4.80 -21.92
C GLY A 83 1.49 4.56 -20.43
N PHE A 84 2.14 3.54 -19.87
CA PHE A 84 2.00 3.19 -18.46
C PHE A 84 3.22 3.63 -17.65
N TYR A 85 2.97 4.17 -16.47
CA TYR A 85 3.98 4.35 -15.44
C TYR A 85 3.48 3.79 -14.10
N SER A 86 4.39 3.58 -13.16
CA SER A 86 4.02 3.08 -11.84
C SER A 86 4.86 3.71 -10.72
N ILE A 87 4.24 3.82 -9.55
CA ILE A 87 4.88 4.20 -8.30
C ILE A 87 4.81 3.03 -7.33
N TRP A 88 5.76 2.98 -6.40
CA TRP A 88 5.92 1.88 -5.47
C TRP A 88 5.94 2.38 -4.04
N TRP A 89 5.25 1.67 -3.15
CA TRP A 89 5.39 1.81 -1.71
C TRP A 89 5.97 0.52 -1.11
N PRO A 90 7.25 0.51 -0.70
CA PRO A 90 7.89 -0.64 -0.06
C PRO A 90 7.44 -0.77 1.39
N VAL A 91 6.24 -1.29 1.62
CA VAL A 91 5.67 -1.48 2.96
C VAL A 91 5.06 -2.86 3.11
N ASN A 92 5.14 -3.40 4.32
CA ASN A 92 4.41 -4.61 4.67
C ASN A 92 2.91 -4.34 4.61
N VAL A 93 2.22 -5.09 3.75
CA VAL A 93 0.77 -5.07 3.63
C VAL A 93 0.17 -6.41 4.05
N LYS A 94 -1.04 -6.34 4.57
CA LYS A 94 -1.88 -7.52 4.79
C LYS A 94 -2.17 -8.17 3.44
N ILE A 95 -2.06 -9.50 3.39
CA ILE A 95 -2.47 -10.28 2.22
C ILE A 95 -4.00 -10.34 2.19
N PRO A 96 -4.65 -9.98 1.07
CA PRO A 96 -6.10 -10.12 0.93
C PRO A 96 -6.56 -11.56 1.16
N ALA A 97 -7.79 -11.72 1.63
CA ALA A 97 -8.39 -13.05 1.73
C ALA A 97 -8.72 -13.56 0.31
N ARG A 98 -8.68 -14.88 0.10
CA ARG A 98 -8.98 -15.50 -1.21
C ARG A 98 -10.41 -15.21 -1.70
N ASN A 99 -11.31 -14.84 -0.82
CA ASN A 99 -12.71 -14.49 -1.11
C ASN A 99 -12.97 -12.97 -1.19
N ASP A 100 -11.91 -12.15 -1.16
CA ASP A 100 -12.03 -10.70 -1.37
C ASP A 100 -12.23 -10.41 -2.87
N TYR A 101 -13.42 -9.95 -3.24
CA TYR A 101 -13.82 -9.76 -4.64
C TYR A 101 -13.07 -8.61 -5.35
N ASN A 102 -12.37 -7.75 -4.60
CA ASN A 102 -11.60 -6.64 -5.19
C ASN A 102 -10.20 -7.08 -5.62
N TRP A 103 -9.70 -8.20 -5.10
CA TRP A 103 -8.33 -8.67 -5.29
C TRP A 103 -8.27 -10.02 -6.01
N ILE A 104 -7.62 -10.03 -7.17
CA ILE A 104 -7.37 -11.23 -7.97
C ILE A 104 -5.98 -11.77 -7.61
N GLU A 105 -5.90 -13.02 -7.15
CA GLU A 105 -4.63 -13.70 -6.90
C GLU A 105 -3.91 -14.01 -8.23
N THR A 106 -2.61 -13.76 -8.26
CA THR A 106 -1.72 -13.98 -9.40
C THR A 106 -0.41 -14.60 -8.92
N LEU A 107 0.42 -15.10 -9.85
CA LEU A 107 1.70 -15.73 -9.50
C LEU A 107 2.64 -14.82 -8.68
N GLY A 108 2.54 -13.50 -8.82
CA GLY A 108 3.40 -12.52 -8.13
C GLY A 108 2.75 -11.80 -6.94
N GLY A 109 1.54 -12.19 -6.54
CA GLY A 109 0.77 -11.52 -5.49
C GLY A 109 -0.67 -11.24 -5.89
N PHE A 110 -1.18 -10.04 -5.65
CA PHE A 110 -2.60 -9.71 -5.86
C PHE A 110 -2.77 -8.46 -6.71
N VAL A 111 -3.82 -8.43 -7.54
CA VAL A 111 -4.13 -7.32 -8.43
C VAL A 111 -5.55 -6.83 -8.20
N CYS A 112 -5.72 -5.52 -8.11
CA CYS A 112 -7.01 -4.83 -8.12
C CYS A 112 -7.02 -3.83 -9.29
N ALA A 113 -8.03 -3.90 -10.15
CA ALA A 113 -8.13 -3.07 -11.37
C ALA A 113 -9.51 -2.40 -11.52
N GLN A 114 -10.25 -2.26 -10.42
CA GLN A 114 -11.50 -1.52 -10.35
C GLN A 114 -11.19 -0.01 -10.31
N SER A 115 -11.65 0.73 -9.29
CA SER A 115 -11.22 2.11 -9.08
C SER A 115 -10.10 2.21 -8.03
N PHE A 116 -9.41 3.35 -7.98
CA PHE A 116 -8.42 3.59 -6.93
C PHE A 116 -9.04 3.56 -5.52
N ASN A 117 -10.33 3.91 -5.39
CA ASN A 117 -11.07 3.88 -4.12
C ASN A 117 -11.39 2.46 -3.66
N ASP A 118 -11.63 1.54 -4.61
CA ASP A 118 -11.96 0.14 -4.30
C ASP A 118 -10.71 -0.68 -3.96
N CYS A 119 -9.56 -0.30 -4.52
CA CYS A 119 -8.28 -0.95 -4.29
C CYS A 119 -7.65 -0.54 -2.95
N LEU A 120 -8.31 -0.92 -1.86
CA LEU A 120 -7.88 -0.67 -0.48
C LEU A 120 -6.85 -1.71 -0.03
N PHE A 121 -5.76 -1.26 0.58
CA PHE A 121 -4.77 -2.11 1.24
C PHE A 121 -4.50 -1.64 2.66
N ILE A 122 -4.15 -2.59 3.53
CA ILE A 122 -3.89 -2.33 4.95
C ILE A 122 -2.41 -2.53 5.21
N THR A 123 -1.72 -1.47 5.64
CA THR A 123 -0.33 -1.58 6.07
C THR A 123 -0.25 -2.31 7.41
N ALA A 124 0.59 -3.33 7.47
CA ALA A 124 0.93 -4.02 8.71
C ALA A 124 2.23 -3.44 9.25
N ASN A 125 2.17 -2.75 10.39
CA ASN A 125 3.39 -2.42 11.12
C ASN A 125 3.97 -3.70 11.73
N ALA A 126 5.31 -3.78 11.81
CA ALA A 126 6.09 -4.98 12.09
C ALA A 126 5.97 -5.53 13.54
N MET A 127 4.78 -5.67 14.10
CA MET A 127 4.51 -6.45 15.29
C MET A 127 3.30 -7.35 15.03
N GLY A 128 3.56 -8.64 14.77
CA GLY A 128 2.51 -9.64 14.54
C GLY A 128 2.65 -10.46 13.26
N GLN A 129 3.88 -10.85 12.87
CA GLN A 129 4.05 -12.07 12.07
C GLN A 129 4.07 -13.26 13.05
N GLU A 130 2.94 -13.51 13.71
CA GLU A 130 2.75 -14.79 14.39
C GLU A 130 2.31 -15.80 13.34
N LYS A 131 3.28 -16.65 12.97
CA LYS A 131 3.13 -17.98 12.37
C LYS A 131 1.71 -18.33 11.91
N PHE A 132 1.39 -18.05 10.65
CA PHE A 132 0.52 -18.94 9.87
C PHE A 132 1.42 -19.84 9.03
N ARG A 133 2.02 -20.82 9.72
CA ARG A 133 2.63 -22.00 9.12
C ARG A 133 1.88 -23.20 9.72
N THR A 134 0.78 -23.55 9.09
CA THR A 134 0.09 -24.83 9.28
C THR A 134 -0.51 -25.24 7.95
N ALA A 135 0.29 -25.99 7.19
CA ALA A 135 -0.05 -27.31 6.63
C ALA A 135 1.28 -27.93 6.19
#